data_AF-A0A158FCP8-F1
#
_entry.id   AF-A0A158FCP8-F1
#
_cell.length_a   1.000
_cell.length_b   1.000
_cell.length_c   1.000
_cell.angle_alpha   90.00
_cell.angle_beta   90.00
_cell.angle_gamma   90.00
#
_symmetry.space_group_name_H-M   'P 1'
#
loop_
_entity.id
_entity.type
_entity.pdbx_description
1 polymer ?
#
loop_
_entity_poly.entity_id
_entity_poly.type
_entity_poly.pdbx_seq_one_letter_code
_entity_poly.pdbx_strand_id
1 'polypeptide(L)'
;MLVVRKLGVPYYPELAMGAIASGGATYLDEHTIRMAGVSQEAVAGVLNDERRELLRREALYRGQRPQLSLKGRTVIVVDDGVATGSTMRVAIAALRASKPARIVVAVPVAPESTASQLAAIADHFVCAHSARDFGGVGQFYRDFGQTSDAEVRALLSRSHQDTL
;
A
#
# COMPACT_ATOMS: atom_id res chain seq x y z
N MET A 1 -4.99 -9.60 -7.08
CA MET A 1 -5.07 -8.53 -6.06
C MET A 1 -3.76 -8.53 -5.28
N LEU A 2 -3.29 -7.36 -4.87
CA LEU A 2 -2.11 -7.17 -4.03
C LEU A 2 -2.58 -6.71 -2.65
N VAL A 3 -2.18 -7.40 -1.58
CA VAL A 3 -2.42 -6.92 -0.21
C VAL A 3 -1.16 -6.26 0.29
N VAL A 4 -1.29 -5.09 0.92
CA VAL A 4 -0.20 -4.33 1.51
C VAL A 4 -0.57 -4.01 2.95
N ARG A 5 0.42 -4.04 3.85
CA ARG A 5 0.26 -3.65 5.26
C ARG A 5 1.33 -2.63 5.64
N LYS A 6 0.92 -1.59 6.36
CA LYS A 6 1.83 -0.63 7.00
C LYS A 6 2.47 -1.32 8.22
N LEU A 7 3.76 -1.09 8.41
CA LEU A 7 4.43 -1.40 9.68
C LEU A 7 4.47 -0.10 10.47
N GLY A 8 3.62 0.01 11.49
CA GLY A 8 3.57 1.17 12.38
C GLY A 8 4.65 1.09 13.46
N VAL A 9 5.10 2.24 13.97
CA VAL A 9 5.94 2.28 15.17
C VAL A 9 5.15 1.68 16.36
N PRO A 10 5.72 0.77 17.16
CA PRO A 10 4.96 0.00 18.16
C PRO A 10 4.12 0.84 19.14
N TYR A 11 4.65 1.97 19.61
CA TYR A 11 3.99 2.90 20.53
C TYR A 11 3.37 4.11 19.83
N TYR A 12 3.50 4.20 18.50
CA TYR A 12 2.84 5.23 17.70
C TYR A 12 2.45 4.69 16.32
N PRO A 13 1.42 3.80 16.25
CA PRO A 13 1.11 3.02 15.05
C PRO A 13 0.75 3.84 13.81
N GLU A 14 0.35 5.10 14.02
CA GLU A 14 0.07 6.02 12.92
C GLU A 14 1.32 6.38 12.11
N LEU A 15 2.48 6.48 12.77
CA LEU A 15 3.76 6.70 12.11
C LEU A 15 4.26 5.40 11.47
N ALA A 16 4.34 5.40 10.14
CA ALA A 16 4.85 4.26 9.38
C ALA A 16 6.38 4.16 9.48
N MET A 17 6.89 3.05 10.01
CA MET A 17 8.31 2.70 9.95
C MET A 17 8.64 1.74 8.80
N GLY A 18 7.63 1.32 8.03
CA GLY A 18 7.81 0.41 6.90
C GLY A 18 6.49 -0.06 6.32
N ALA A 19 6.58 -1.03 5.42
CA ALA A 19 5.43 -1.75 4.88
C ALA A 19 5.84 -3.14 4.36
N ILE A 20 4.85 -4.03 4.20
CA ILE A 20 4.99 -5.34 3.56
C ILE A 20 3.87 -5.56 2.54
N ALA A 21 4.13 -6.40 1.53
CA ALA A 21 3.12 -6.80 0.56
C ALA A 21 3.10 -8.31 0.29
N SER A 22 1.95 -8.79 -0.21
CA SER A 22 1.81 -10.14 -0.75
C SER A 22 2.91 -10.42 -1.78
N GLY A 23 3.50 -11.61 -1.71
CA GLY A 23 4.70 -11.96 -2.50
C GLY A 23 6.03 -11.65 -1.79
N GLY A 24 6.00 -11.19 -0.54
CA GLY A 24 7.18 -11.13 0.33
C GLY A 24 7.99 -9.83 0.27
N ALA A 25 7.56 -8.85 -0.54
CA ALA A 25 8.21 -7.54 -0.58
C ALA A 25 8.09 -6.84 0.78
N THR A 26 9.19 -6.24 1.23
CA THR A 26 9.28 -5.54 2.52
C THR A 26 10.09 -4.27 2.31
N TYR A 27 9.67 -3.18 2.95
CA TYR A 27 10.43 -1.93 3.06
C TYR A 27 10.45 -1.50 4.51
N LEU A 28 11.62 -1.10 4.98
CA LEU A 28 11.82 -0.51 6.29
C LEU A 28 12.43 0.88 6.09
N ASP A 29 11.86 1.86 6.78
CA ASP A 29 12.41 3.20 6.87
C ASP A 29 13.36 3.26 8.07
N GLU A 30 14.62 2.98 7.78
CA GLU A 30 15.71 2.99 8.76
C GLU A 30 15.88 4.34 9.46
N HIS A 31 15.51 5.46 8.81
CA HIS A 31 15.56 6.76 9.45
C HIS A 31 14.48 6.88 10.53
N THR A 32 13.23 6.52 10.19
CA THR A 32 12.12 6.53 11.14
C THR A 32 12.36 5.56 12.31
N ILE A 33 12.85 4.34 12.03
CA ILE A 33 13.20 3.35 13.06
C ILE A 33 14.23 3.92 14.06
N ARG A 34 15.30 4.54 13.56
CA ARG A 34 16.33 5.15 14.41
C ARG A 34 15.81 6.35 15.20
N MET A 35 15.09 7.26 14.55
CA MET A 35 14.56 8.47 15.19
C MET A 35 13.55 8.17 16.28
N ALA A 36 12.71 7.16 16.07
CA ALA A 36 11.75 6.72 17.06
C ALA A 36 12.43 5.92 18.19
N GLY A 37 13.60 5.31 17.94
CA GLY A 37 14.31 4.45 18.91
C GLY A 37 13.71 3.05 19.01
N VAL A 38 13.20 2.51 17.90
CA VAL A 38 12.60 1.17 17.86
C VAL A 38 13.72 0.12 17.81
N SER A 39 13.69 -0.84 18.73
CA SER A 39 14.65 -1.95 18.73
C SER A 39 14.39 -2.91 17.57
N GLN A 40 15.43 -3.64 17.14
CA GLN A 40 15.29 -4.67 16.09
C GLN A 40 14.30 -5.77 16.48
N GLU A 41 14.24 -6.13 17.77
CA GLU A 41 13.26 -7.07 18.30
C GLU A 41 11.83 -6.55 18.15
N ALA A 42 11.60 -5.27 18.45
CA ALA A 42 10.28 -4.66 18.30
C ALA A 42 9.88 -4.54 16.82
N VAL A 43 10.82 -4.23 15.92
CA VAL A 43 10.58 -4.27 14.47
C VAL A 43 10.16 -5.68 14.03
N ALA A 44 10.87 -6.72 14.49
CA ALA A 44 10.55 -8.10 14.17
C ALA A 44 9.16 -8.52 14.70
N GLY A 45 8.79 -8.07 15.89
CA GLY A 45 7.46 -8.26 16.46
C GLY A 45 6.35 -7.70 15.56
N VAL A 46 6.43 -6.42 15.22
CA VAL A 46 5.46 -5.75 14.32
C VAL A 46 5.42 -6.43 12.96
N LEU A 47 6.58 -6.78 12.40
CA LEU A 47 6.67 -7.47 11.11
C LEU A 47 5.93 -8.81 11.13
N ASN A 48 6.08 -9.60 12.20
CA ASN A 48 5.41 -10.90 12.33
C ASN A 48 3.90 -10.75 12.47
N ASP A 49 3.45 -9.79 13.28
CA ASP A 49 2.03 -9.52 13.51
C ASP A 49 1.34 -9.08 12.20
N GLU A 50 1.96 -8.11 11.51
CA GLU A 50 1.44 -7.59 10.24
C GLU A 50 1.50 -8.64 9.12
N ARG A 51 2.50 -9.54 9.14
CA ARG A 51 2.56 -10.67 8.19
C ARG A 51 1.42 -11.66 8.42
N ARG A 52 1.06 -11.96 9.67
CA ARG A 52 -0.12 -12.82 9.96
C ARG A 52 -1.40 -12.17 9.43
N GLU A 53 -1.58 -10.87 9.67
CA GLU A 53 -2.75 -10.15 9.18
C GLU A 53 -2.78 -10.04 7.64
N LEU A 54 -1.62 -9.83 7.01
CA LEU A 54 -1.49 -9.84 5.56
C LEU A 54 -1.97 -11.17 4.96
N LEU A 55 -1.51 -12.30 5.52
CA LEU A 55 -1.91 -13.63 5.07
C LEU A 55 -3.41 -13.89 5.29
N ARG A 56 -3.96 -13.45 6.43
CA ARG A 56 -5.40 -13.54 6.72
C ARG A 56 -6.22 -12.78 5.66
N ARG A 57 -5.87 -11.51 5.39
CA ARG A 57 -6.57 -10.67 4.39
C ARG A 57 -6.40 -11.20 2.97
N GLU A 58 -5.20 -11.67 2.63
CA GLU A 58 -4.95 -12.26 1.32
C GLU A 58 -5.85 -13.49 1.08
N ALA A 59 -5.93 -14.41 2.05
CA ALA A 59 -6.84 -15.55 1.97
C ALA A 59 -8.30 -15.10 1.90
N LEU A 60 -8.70 -14.13 2.73
CA LEU A 60 -10.08 -13.65 2.82
C LEU A 60 -10.57 -12.97 1.52
N TYR A 61 -9.73 -12.13 0.92
CA TYR A 61 -10.10 -11.35 -0.27
C TYR A 61 -9.89 -12.12 -1.57
N ARG A 62 -8.83 -12.95 -1.65
CA ARG A 62 -8.56 -13.78 -2.82
C ARG A 62 -9.53 -14.96 -2.91
N GLY A 63 -9.89 -15.57 -1.77
CA GLY A 63 -10.65 -16.82 -1.76
C GLY A 63 -9.94 -17.91 -2.59
N GLN A 64 -10.68 -18.61 -3.44
CA GLN A 64 -10.14 -19.65 -4.33
C GLN A 64 -9.59 -19.11 -5.66
N ARG A 65 -9.48 -17.79 -5.83
CA ARG A 65 -9.12 -17.20 -7.12
C ARG A 65 -7.62 -17.36 -7.40
N PRO A 66 -7.23 -17.74 -8.63
CA PRO A 66 -5.83 -17.84 -9.01
C PRO A 66 -5.15 -16.46 -9.00
N GLN A 67 -3.82 -16.47 -8.92
CA GLN A 67 -3.05 -15.24 -9.07
C GLN A 67 -3.15 -14.72 -10.50
N LEU A 68 -3.40 -13.43 -10.65
CA LEU A 68 -3.37 -12.79 -11.96
C LEU A 68 -1.91 -12.70 -12.45
N SER A 69 -1.67 -13.15 -13.68
CA SER A 69 -0.39 -12.92 -14.35
C SER A 69 -0.30 -11.47 -14.79
N LEU A 70 0.68 -10.75 -14.24
CA LEU A 70 0.95 -9.34 -14.56
C LEU A 70 1.99 -9.17 -15.68
N LYS A 71 2.61 -10.26 -16.12
CA LYS A 71 3.72 -10.22 -17.09
C LYS A 71 3.29 -9.50 -18.37
N GLY A 72 4.05 -8.46 -18.73
CA GLY A 72 3.77 -7.68 -19.94
C GLY A 72 2.49 -6.84 -19.90
N ARG A 73 1.80 -6.73 -18.76
CA ARG A 73 0.59 -5.89 -18.61
C ARG A 73 0.94 -4.51 -18.07
N THR A 74 0.10 -3.53 -18.37
CA THR A 74 0.09 -2.26 -17.63
C THR A 74 -0.71 -2.46 -16.35
N VAL A 75 -0.10 -2.15 -15.21
CA VAL A 75 -0.73 -2.24 -13.88
C VAL A 75 -0.97 -0.83 -13.37
N ILE A 76 -2.21 -0.54 -13.00
CA ILE A 76 -2.58 0.72 -12.35
C ILE A 76 -2.76 0.42 -10.86
N VAL A 77 -1.99 1.09 -10.02
CA VAL A 77 -2.08 1.01 -8.56
C VAL A 77 -2.78 2.25 -8.07
N VAL A 78 -3.88 2.06 -7.34
CA VAL A 78 -4.72 3.13 -6.81
C VAL A 78 -4.77 3.05 -5.29
N ASP A 79 -4.94 4.20 -4.66
CA ASP A 79 -5.22 4.36 -3.23
C ASP A 79 -6.07 5.62 -3.03
N ASP A 80 -6.66 5.80 -1.84
CA ASP A 80 -7.41 7.03 -1.50
C ASP A 80 -6.50 8.25 -1.35
N GLY A 81 -5.24 8.03 -1.02
CA GLY A 81 -4.22 9.04 -0.97
C GLY A 81 -2.92 8.46 -0.47
N VAL A 82 -1.88 9.29 -0.45
CA VAL A 82 -0.58 8.87 0.03
C VAL A 82 -0.05 9.88 1.03
N ALA A 83 0.26 9.42 2.24
CA ALA A 83 0.98 10.23 3.23
C ALA A 83 2.50 10.09 3.04
N THR A 84 3.11 9.04 3.60
CA THR A 84 4.57 8.82 3.56
C THR A 84 5.05 8.10 2.30
N GLY A 85 4.14 7.41 1.59
CA GLY A 85 4.48 6.59 0.43
C GLY A 85 5.01 5.19 0.76
N SER A 86 5.18 4.83 2.03
CA SER A 86 5.79 3.54 2.42
C SER A 86 5.03 2.33 1.85
N THR A 87 3.70 2.34 1.92
CA THR A 87 2.85 1.28 1.35
C THR A 87 2.98 1.21 -0.18
N MET A 88 2.94 2.36 -0.84
CA MET A 88 3.05 2.45 -2.30
C MET A 88 4.42 1.99 -2.81
N ARG A 89 5.51 2.32 -2.11
CA ARG A 89 6.87 1.86 -2.44
C ARG A 89 6.97 0.34 -2.44
N VAL A 90 6.42 -0.31 -1.41
CA VAL A 90 6.42 -1.77 -1.32
C VAL A 90 5.51 -2.39 -2.37
N ALA A 91 4.36 -1.75 -2.65
CA ALA A 91 3.46 -2.20 -3.69
C ALA A 91 4.18 -2.22 -5.06
N ILE A 92 4.85 -1.12 -5.42
CA ILE A 92 5.63 -1.02 -6.66
C ILE A 92 6.72 -2.09 -6.68
N ALA A 93 7.49 -2.25 -5.61
CA ALA A 93 8.55 -3.26 -5.51
C ALA A 93 8.02 -4.69 -5.71
N ALA A 94 6.90 -5.04 -5.05
CA ALA A 94 6.24 -6.34 -5.20
C ALA A 94 5.76 -6.59 -6.64
N LEU A 95 5.17 -5.57 -7.25
CA LEU A 95 4.66 -5.65 -8.62
C LEU A 95 5.78 -5.81 -9.64
N ARG A 96 6.91 -5.10 -9.48
CA ARG A 96 8.08 -5.21 -10.36
C ARG A 96 8.60 -6.65 -10.46
N ALA A 97 8.56 -7.42 -9.38
CA ALA A 97 8.95 -8.84 -9.38
C ALA A 97 8.13 -9.70 -10.37
N SER A 98 6.89 -9.27 -10.69
CA SER A 98 6.01 -9.94 -11.65
C SER A 98 6.23 -9.50 -13.11
N LYS A 99 7.25 -8.67 -13.38
CA LYS A 99 7.64 -8.17 -14.71
C LYS A 99 6.48 -7.58 -15.54
N PRO A 100 5.72 -6.61 -15.00
CA PRO A 100 4.73 -5.87 -15.79
C PRO A 100 5.42 -5.06 -16.88
N ALA A 101 4.68 -4.72 -17.94
CA ALA A 101 5.16 -3.79 -18.96
C ALA A 101 5.28 -2.36 -18.40
N ARG A 102 4.30 -1.94 -17.59
CA ARG A 102 4.29 -0.63 -16.92
C ARG A 102 3.58 -0.70 -15.56
N ILE A 103 3.99 0.17 -14.63
CA ILE A 103 3.35 0.44 -13.35
C ILE A 103 3.00 1.93 -13.32
N VAL A 104 1.69 2.21 -13.28
CA VAL A 104 1.14 3.55 -13.10
C VAL A 104 0.62 3.64 -11.68
N VAL A 105 1.03 4.66 -10.93
CA VAL A 105 0.41 5.00 -9.65
C VAL A 105 -0.57 6.14 -9.88
N ALA A 106 -1.81 5.99 -9.43
CA ALA A 106 -2.84 7.00 -9.58
C ALA A 106 -3.54 7.23 -8.24
N VAL A 107 -3.39 8.42 -7.66
CA VAL A 107 -3.93 8.75 -6.34
C VAL A 107 -4.59 10.13 -6.33
N PRO A 108 -5.68 10.32 -5.58
CA PRO A 108 -6.34 11.63 -5.46
C PRO A 108 -5.43 12.69 -4.84
N VAL A 109 -4.71 12.35 -3.76
CA VAL A 109 -3.92 13.33 -3.00
C VAL A 109 -2.60 12.75 -2.48
N ALA A 110 -1.55 13.58 -2.48
CA ALA A 110 -0.27 13.29 -1.85
C ALA A 110 0.49 14.59 -1.49
N PRO A 111 1.39 14.60 -0.49
CA PRO A 111 2.35 15.68 -0.31
C PRO A 111 3.24 15.85 -1.54
N GLU A 112 3.62 17.09 -1.89
CA GLU A 112 4.52 17.37 -3.02
C GLU A 112 5.84 16.57 -2.95
N SER A 113 6.40 16.42 -1.75
CA SER A 113 7.63 15.65 -1.50
C SER A 113 7.43 14.16 -1.79
N THR A 114 6.38 13.55 -1.26
CA THR A 114 6.06 12.13 -1.49
C THR A 114 5.70 11.86 -2.95
N ALA A 115 4.95 12.76 -3.59
CA ALA A 115 4.63 12.69 -5.02
C ALA A 115 5.90 12.63 -5.88
N SER A 116 6.84 13.53 -5.64
CA SER A 116 8.13 13.57 -6.34
C SER A 116 8.92 12.26 -6.18
N GLN A 117 8.94 11.72 -4.95
CA GLN A 117 9.63 10.47 -4.66
C GLN A 117 8.98 9.25 -5.31
N LEU A 118 7.65 9.20 -5.41
CA LEU A 118 6.93 8.11 -6.06
C LEU A 118 7.03 8.18 -7.59
N ALA A 119 7.01 9.39 -8.15
CA ALA A 119 7.25 9.63 -9.57
C ALA A 119 8.63 9.13 -10.02
N ALA A 120 9.62 9.11 -9.13
CA ALA A 120 10.95 8.58 -9.42
C ALA A 120 11.04 7.05 -9.48
N ILE A 121 10.04 6.31 -8.97
CA ILE A 121 10.08 4.83 -8.90
C ILE A 121 8.97 4.12 -9.68
N ALA A 122 7.85 4.80 -9.96
CA ALA A 122 6.81 4.34 -10.87
C ALA A 122 7.18 4.68 -12.33
N ASP A 123 6.58 3.99 -13.31
CA ASP A 123 6.74 4.41 -14.72
C ASP A 123 5.95 5.69 -15.00
N HIS A 124 4.79 5.83 -14.36
CA HIS A 124 4.01 7.06 -14.34
C HIS A 124 3.39 7.26 -12.96
N PHE A 125 3.34 8.52 -12.53
CA PHE A 125 2.65 8.94 -11.32
C PHE A 125 1.62 10.00 -11.66
N VAL A 126 0.37 9.75 -11.30
CA VAL A 126 -0.77 10.64 -11.52
C VAL A 126 -1.33 11.01 -10.16
N CYS A 127 -1.36 12.31 -9.88
CA CYS A 127 -1.92 12.84 -8.64
C CYS A 127 -2.86 14.00 -8.97
N ALA A 128 -4.12 13.92 -8.54
CA ALA A 128 -5.09 14.97 -8.81
C ALA A 128 -4.79 16.24 -7.99
N HIS A 129 -4.32 16.08 -6.75
CA HIS A 129 -3.96 17.18 -5.87
C HIS A 129 -2.64 16.91 -5.12
N SER A 130 -1.58 17.63 -5.52
CA SER A 130 -0.32 17.65 -4.76
C SER A 130 -0.40 18.74 -3.68
N ALA A 131 -0.44 18.34 -2.41
CA ALA A 131 -0.67 19.24 -1.28
C ALA A 131 0.64 19.76 -0.69
N ARG A 132 0.69 21.06 -0.38
CA ARG A 132 1.76 21.69 0.40
C ARG A 132 1.56 21.52 1.91
N ASP A 133 0.34 21.79 2.36
CA ASP A 133 -0.08 21.62 3.75
C ASP A 133 -0.83 20.29 3.90
N PHE A 134 -0.13 19.28 4.43
CA PHE A 134 -0.64 17.92 4.55
C PHE A 134 -0.63 17.44 6.00
N GLY A 135 -1.80 17.30 6.60
CA GLY A 135 -1.98 16.68 7.92
C GLY A 135 -2.32 15.19 7.85
N GLY A 136 -3.02 14.77 6.79
CA GLY A 136 -3.40 13.37 6.56
C GLY A 136 -4.35 13.24 5.38
N VAL A 137 -4.53 12.02 4.86
CA VAL A 137 -5.41 11.78 3.69
C VAL A 137 -6.85 12.19 3.99
N GLY A 138 -7.37 11.84 5.18
CA GLY A 138 -8.76 12.10 5.55
C GLY A 138 -9.18 13.57 5.55
N GLN A 139 -8.26 14.53 5.64
CA GLN A 139 -8.59 15.96 5.60
C GLN A 139 -9.15 16.41 4.23
N PHE A 140 -8.90 15.63 3.17
CA PHE A 140 -9.35 15.92 1.81
C PHE A 140 -10.69 15.27 1.47
N TYR A 141 -11.29 14.56 2.42
CA TYR A 141 -12.54 13.83 2.25
C TYR A 141 -13.61 14.36 3.19
N ARG A 142 -14.83 14.57 2.66
CA ARG A 142 -15.99 14.92 3.50
C ARG A 142 -16.40 13.75 4.40
N ASP A 143 -16.25 12.54 3.88
CA ASP A 143 -16.49 11.28 4.58
C ASP A 143 -15.25 10.40 4.38
N PHE A 144 -14.62 10.03 5.49
CA PHE A 144 -13.44 9.19 5.54
C PHE A 144 -13.66 7.98 6.46
N GLY A 145 -14.86 7.40 6.40
CA GLY A 145 -15.22 6.19 7.13
C GLY A 145 -14.34 5.00 6.76
N GLN A 146 -14.10 4.13 7.75
CA GLN A 146 -13.29 2.94 7.56
C GLN A 146 -13.99 1.93 6.64
N THR A 147 -13.31 1.50 5.57
CA THR A 147 -13.78 0.40 4.72
C THR A 147 -13.58 -0.95 5.42
N SER A 148 -14.66 -1.72 5.55
CA SER A 148 -14.68 -3.03 6.19
C SER A 148 -14.26 -4.17 5.26
N ASP A 149 -13.80 -5.29 5.85
CA ASP A 149 -13.51 -6.53 5.11
C ASP A 149 -14.74 -7.03 4.30
N ALA A 150 -15.96 -6.79 4.80
CA ALA A 150 -17.19 -7.20 4.14
C ALA A 150 -17.44 -6.40 2.85
N GLU A 151 -17.24 -5.08 2.89
CA GLU A 151 -17.38 -4.20 1.72
C GLU A 151 -16.35 -4.53 0.65
N VAL A 152 -15.08 -4.72 1.03
CA VAL A 152 -14.01 -5.13 0.10
C VAL A 152 -14.40 -6.42 -0.62
N ARG A 153 -14.88 -7.44 0.12
CA ARG A 153 -15.29 -8.71 -0.47
C ARG A 153 -16.49 -8.57 -1.41
N ALA A 154 -17.47 -7.75 -1.06
CA ALA A 154 -18.63 -7.48 -1.90
C ALA A 154 -18.22 -6.84 -3.23
N LEU A 155 -17.35 -5.82 -3.19
CA LEU A 155 -16.84 -5.12 -4.37
C LEU A 155 -16.01 -6.04 -5.27
N LEU A 156 -15.08 -6.80 -4.69
CA LEU A 156 -14.28 -7.77 -5.45
C LEU A 156 -15.17 -8.82 -6.13
N SER A 157 -16.24 -9.25 -5.48
CA SER A 157 -17.15 -10.25 -6.06
C SER A 157 -17.97 -9.69 -7.23
N ARG A 158 -18.40 -8.43 -7.15
CA ARG A 158 -19.11 -7.73 -8.24
C ARG A 158 -18.22 -7.52 -9.47
N SER A 159 -17.01 -6.99 -9.26
CA SER A 159 -16.05 -6.74 -10.37
C SER A 159 -15.77 -7.99 -11.21
N HIS A 160 -15.80 -9.17 -10.59
CA HIS A 160 -15.60 -10.43 -11.32
C HIS A 160 -16.79 -10.85 -12.18
N GLN A 161 -18.02 -10.46 -11.83
CA GLN A 161 -19.19 -10.73 -12.69
C GLN A 161 -19.13 -9.89 -13.96
N ASP A 162 -18.59 -8.67 -13.89
CA ASP A 162 -18.51 -7.76 -15.04
C ASP A 162 -17.37 -8.08 -16.02
N THR A 163 -16.48 -9.03 -15.68
CA THR A 163 -15.32 -9.40 -16.52
C THR A 163 -15.50 -10.77 -17.21
N LEU A 164 -16.60 -11.48 -16.93
CA LEU A 164 -17.02 -12.73 -17.58
C LEU A 164 -18.11 -12.45 -18.62
#